data_AF-A0A220S924-F1
#
_entry.id   AF-A0A220S924-F1
#
_cell.length_a   1.000
_cell.length_b   1.000
_cell.length_c   1.000
_cell.angle_alpha   90.00
_cell.angle_beta   90.00
_cell.angle_gamma   90.00
#
_symmetry.space_group_name_H-M   'P 1'
#
loop_
_entity.id
_entity.type
_entity.pdbx_description
1 polymer ?
#
loop_
_entity_poly.entity_id
_entity_poly.type
_entity_poly.pdbx_seq_one_letter_code
_entity_poly.pdbx_strand_id
1 'polypeptide(L)'
;MGIFPLRYPFFIHEFYSSKPLKLKIMDNTHISNLTRVDAGKDSSWHIHKDHLKYGSIQQTRVDFNGRSLKKIMEKIADNAPINAPYLKSEEQKHYYEECLTWIENNYD
;
A
#
# COMPACT_ATOMS: atom_id res chain seq x y z
N MET A 1 4.34 -69.34 2.93
CA MET A 1 4.18 -69.23 4.39
C MET A 1 5.55 -69.31 5.03
N GLY A 2 5.94 -68.34 5.86
CA GLY A 2 7.22 -68.42 6.59
C GLY A 2 8.02 -67.11 6.73
N ILE A 3 7.46 -66.13 7.47
CA ILE A 3 8.07 -65.25 8.51
C ILE A 3 9.55 -64.80 8.41
N PHE A 4 9.76 -63.47 8.56
CA PHE A 4 10.95 -62.68 9.00
C PHE A 4 11.89 -63.38 10.02
N PRO A 5 13.13 -62.90 10.37
CA PRO A 5 13.68 -61.52 10.32
C PRO A 5 15.21 -61.43 10.04
N LEU A 6 15.85 -60.26 10.23
CA LEU A 6 17.15 -59.99 10.93
C LEU A 6 17.74 -58.64 10.45
N ARG A 7 17.66 -57.57 11.28
CA ARG A 7 18.73 -57.02 12.14
C ARG A 7 19.91 -56.35 11.37
N TYR A 8 19.87 -55.01 11.31
CA TYR A 8 20.89 -53.95 11.55
C TYR A 8 22.42 -54.30 11.56
N PRO A 9 23.38 -53.34 11.54
CA PRO A 9 23.40 -51.89 11.19
C PRO A 9 24.71 -51.45 10.41
N PHE A 10 24.98 -50.13 10.32
CA PHE A 10 26.28 -49.44 10.04
C PHE A 10 26.79 -49.41 8.56
N PHE A 11 27.37 -48.34 8.00
CA PHE A 11 27.64 -46.93 8.36
C PHE A 11 28.37 -46.29 7.15
N ILE A 12 28.15 -44.97 6.92
CA ILE A 12 29.03 -43.93 6.30
C ILE A 12 29.70 -44.17 4.92
N HIS A 13 30.00 -43.20 4.07
CA HIS A 13 29.78 -41.75 3.92
C HIS A 13 30.26 -41.49 2.48
N GLU A 14 29.62 -40.61 1.70
CA GLU A 14 30.44 -39.79 0.80
C GLU A 14 29.86 -38.40 0.57
N PHE A 15 30.66 -37.46 1.07
CA PHE A 15 30.72 -36.03 0.89
C PHE A 15 30.03 -35.44 -0.37
N TYR A 16 29.10 -34.53 -0.13
CA TYR A 16 28.98 -33.33 -0.97
C TYR A 16 29.25 -32.09 -0.12
N SER A 17 30.40 -31.47 -0.38
CA SER A 17 30.82 -30.20 0.21
C SER A 17 30.05 -29.06 -0.47
N SER A 18 28.96 -28.63 0.15
CA SER A 18 28.26 -27.41 -0.25
C SER A 18 28.87 -26.23 0.48
N LYS A 19 29.82 -25.54 -0.16
CA LYS A 19 30.25 -24.20 0.29
C LYS A 19 29.01 -23.29 0.32
N PRO A 20 28.65 -22.64 1.43
CA PRO A 20 27.55 -21.70 1.41
C PRO A 20 27.97 -20.47 0.60
N LEU A 21 27.28 -20.20 -0.50
CA LEU A 21 27.31 -18.89 -1.15
C LEU A 21 26.80 -17.88 -0.12
N LYS A 22 27.72 -17.06 0.38
CA LYS A 22 27.41 -15.91 1.23
C LYS A 22 26.67 -14.90 0.36
N LEU A 23 25.34 -15.04 0.27
CA LEU A 23 24.48 -14.07 -0.39
C LEU A 23 24.60 -12.78 0.42
N LYS A 24 25.36 -11.83 -0.12
CA LYS A 24 25.46 -10.48 0.40
C LYS A 24 24.12 -9.83 0.10
N ILE A 25 23.19 -9.90 1.04
CA ILE A 25 21.97 -9.10 1.00
C ILE A 25 22.46 -7.65 1.09
N MET A 26 22.57 -6.99 -0.06
CA MET A 26 22.58 -5.54 -0.11
C MET A 26 21.17 -5.13 0.25
N ASP A 27 20.92 -4.94 1.55
CA ASP A 27 19.75 -4.21 2.04
C ASP A 27 19.89 -2.75 1.58
N ASN A 28 19.55 -2.51 0.32
CA ASN A 28 19.24 -1.19 -0.20
C ASN A 28 17.76 -0.90 0.05
N THR A 29 17.26 -1.31 1.21
CA THR A 29 15.95 -0.98 1.73
C THR A 29 16.01 0.48 2.15
N HIS A 30 15.93 1.37 1.15
CA HIS A 30 15.36 2.68 1.36
C HIS A 30 13.96 2.40 1.91
N ILE A 31 13.82 2.36 3.23
CA ILE A 31 12.52 2.53 3.87
C ILE A 31 12.18 3.99 3.59
N SER A 32 11.69 4.27 2.38
CA SER A 32 10.86 5.42 2.14
C SER A 32 9.73 5.27 3.14
N ASN A 33 9.62 6.21 4.09
CA ASN A 33 8.45 6.38 4.95
C ASN A 33 7.19 5.99 4.16
N LEU A 34 6.67 4.78 4.36
CA LEU A 34 5.40 4.39 3.78
C LEU A 34 4.39 5.29 4.46
N THR A 35 3.96 6.32 3.73
CA THR A 35 2.99 7.28 4.23
C THR A 35 1.72 6.47 4.48
N ARG A 36 1.36 6.27 5.76
CA ARG A 36 0.14 5.55 6.10
C ARG A 36 -1.05 6.32 5.53
N VAL A 37 -1.66 5.81 4.47
CA VAL A 37 -2.86 6.37 3.86
C VAL A 37 -4.08 5.85 4.60
N ASP A 38 -5.06 6.73 4.81
CA ASP A 38 -6.33 6.39 5.47
C ASP A 38 -7.37 5.90 4.45
N ALA A 39 -7.27 6.36 3.19
CA ALA A 39 -8.03 5.88 2.04
C ALA A 39 -7.28 6.10 0.72
N GLY A 40 -7.58 5.31 -0.31
CA GLY A 40 -6.99 5.40 -1.64
C GLY A 40 -5.57 4.84 -1.75
N LYS A 41 -4.76 5.40 -2.67
CA LYS A 41 -3.41 4.93 -2.99
C LYS A 41 -2.41 6.09 -2.98
N ASP A 42 -1.30 5.94 -2.26
CA ASP A 42 -0.22 6.93 -2.09
C ASP A 42 0.14 7.67 -3.40
N SER A 43 0.39 6.91 -4.47
CA SER A 43 0.81 7.47 -5.76
C SER A 43 -0.32 8.16 -6.56
N SER A 44 -1.56 8.10 -6.08
CA SER A 44 -2.77 8.60 -6.74
C SER A 44 -3.60 9.42 -5.74
N TRP A 45 -4.93 9.45 -5.89
CA TRP A 45 -5.82 10.02 -4.89
C TRP A 45 -5.71 9.24 -3.58
N HIS A 46 -5.45 9.97 -2.50
CA HIS A 46 -5.40 9.40 -1.16
C HIS A 46 -5.74 10.42 -0.09
N ILE A 47 -6.12 9.90 1.06
CA ILE A 47 -6.26 10.65 2.31
C ILE A 47 -5.10 10.32 3.22
N HIS A 48 -4.50 11.35 3.79
CA HIS A 48 -3.48 11.22 4.82
C HIS A 48 -3.59 12.39 5.78
N LYS A 49 -3.59 12.19 7.11
CA LYS A 49 -3.57 13.30 8.10
C LYS A 49 -4.58 14.41 7.76
N ASP A 50 -5.84 14.03 7.63
CA ASP A 50 -6.95 14.96 7.41
C ASP A 50 -6.85 15.83 6.16
N HIS A 51 -6.24 15.32 5.08
CA HIS A 51 -6.35 15.96 3.77
C HIS A 51 -6.46 14.94 2.65
N LEU A 52 -7.25 15.28 1.64
CA LEU A 52 -7.29 14.62 0.34
C LEU A 52 -6.27 15.28 -0.59
N LYS A 53 -5.47 14.50 -1.33
CA LYS A 53 -4.68 15.01 -2.46
C LYS A 53 -4.42 13.94 -3.52
N TYR A 54 -4.01 14.38 -4.71
CA TYR A 54 -3.47 13.50 -5.74
C TYR A 54 -1.94 13.45 -5.68
N GLY A 55 -1.37 12.30 -5.33
CA GLY A 55 0.07 12.06 -5.26
C GLY A 55 0.78 13.13 -4.43
N SER A 56 1.73 13.84 -5.05
CA SER A 56 2.46 14.95 -4.42
C SER A 56 2.01 16.35 -4.88
N ILE A 57 0.89 16.47 -5.59
CA ILE A 57 0.43 17.72 -6.20
C ILE A 57 -0.30 18.57 -5.15
N GLN A 58 0.31 19.67 -4.71
CA GLN A 58 -0.26 20.52 -3.66
C GLN A 58 -1.54 21.24 -4.09
N GLN A 59 -1.71 21.51 -5.38
CA GLN A 59 -2.89 22.22 -5.90
C GLN A 59 -4.19 21.42 -5.74
N THR A 60 -4.10 20.09 -5.71
CA THR A 60 -5.27 19.20 -5.52
C THR A 60 -5.57 18.97 -4.04
N ARG A 61 -4.74 19.51 -3.13
CA ARG A 61 -4.89 19.31 -1.69
C ARG A 61 -6.15 19.99 -1.19
N VAL A 62 -6.99 19.22 -0.50
CA VAL A 62 -8.13 19.71 0.27
C VAL A 62 -7.94 19.28 1.71
N ASP A 63 -7.59 20.24 2.56
CA ASP A 63 -7.51 20.02 4.01
C ASP A 63 -8.90 19.94 4.63
N PHE A 64 -9.10 19.02 5.57
CA PHE A 64 -10.36 18.87 6.28
C PHE A 64 -10.45 19.84 7.44
N ASN A 65 -9.34 20.22 8.10
CA ASN A 65 -9.25 21.35 9.06
C ASN A 65 -10.42 21.48 10.07
N GLY A 66 -11.00 20.36 10.54
CA GLY A 66 -12.18 20.36 11.42
C GLY A 66 -13.45 20.95 10.79
N ARG A 67 -13.51 21.00 9.45
CA ARG A 67 -14.70 21.37 8.68
C ARG A 67 -15.74 20.25 8.76
N SER A 68 -17.02 20.62 8.67
CA SER A 68 -18.09 19.65 8.48
C SER A 68 -18.00 18.99 7.11
N LEU A 69 -18.61 17.82 6.98
CA LEU A 69 -18.72 17.05 5.74
C LEU A 69 -19.14 17.94 4.57
N LYS A 70 -20.21 18.72 4.78
CA LYS A 70 -20.73 19.66 3.77
C LYS A 70 -19.65 20.61 3.25
N LYS A 71 -18.87 21.23 4.15
CA LYS A 71 -17.82 22.18 3.76
C LYS A 71 -16.63 21.50 3.09
N ILE A 72 -16.32 20.26 3.48
CA ILE A 72 -15.28 19.45 2.82
C ILE A 72 -15.72 19.17 1.38
N MET A 73 -16.94 18.66 1.18
CA MET A 73 -17.47 18.34 -0.14
C MET A 73 -17.64 19.57 -1.03
N GLU A 74 -18.10 20.70 -0.49
CA GLU A 74 -18.11 21.99 -1.19
C GLU A 74 -16.71 22.36 -1.68
N LYS A 75 -15.69 22.21 -0.83
CA LYS A 75 -14.30 22.55 -1.22
C LYS A 75 -13.74 21.59 -2.27
N ILE A 76 -14.10 20.32 -2.20
CA ILE A 76 -13.75 19.32 -3.21
C ILE A 76 -14.41 19.68 -4.55
N ALA A 77 -15.68 20.10 -4.54
CA ALA A 77 -16.40 20.55 -5.73
C ALA A 77 -15.80 21.82 -6.33
N ASP A 78 -15.41 22.81 -5.50
CA ASP A 78 -14.69 24.01 -5.95
C ASP A 78 -13.37 23.65 -6.65
N ASN A 79 -12.72 22.58 -6.20
CA ASN A 79 -11.48 22.07 -6.79
C ASN A 79 -11.71 21.15 -7.99
N ALA A 80 -12.95 20.84 -8.39
CA ALA A 80 -13.25 19.99 -9.55
C ALA A 80 -12.47 20.35 -10.84
N PRO A 81 -12.34 21.64 -11.26
CA PRO A 81 -11.55 21.97 -12.45
C PRO A 81 -10.05 21.68 -12.27
N ILE A 82 -9.52 21.75 -11.05
CA ILE A 82 -8.13 21.41 -10.72
C ILE A 82 -7.94 19.88 -10.69
N ASN A 83 -8.97 19.14 -10.25
CA ASN A 83 -8.95 17.70 -10.11
C ASN A 83 -9.17 16.98 -11.46
N ALA A 84 -9.91 17.59 -12.39
CA ALA A 84 -10.30 17.00 -13.67
C ALA A 84 -9.14 16.39 -14.50
N PRO A 85 -7.95 17.02 -14.60
CA PRO A 85 -6.81 16.42 -15.31
C PRO A 85 -6.30 15.11 -14.71
N TYR A 86 -6.61 14.83 -13.44
CA TYR A 86 -6.16 13.67 -12.67
C TYR A 86 -7.27 12.63 -12.43
N LEU A 87 -8.38 12.72 -13.17
CA LEU A 87 -9.52 11.79 -13.15
C LEU A 87 -9.75 11.16 -14.53
N LYS A 88 -8.67 10.91 -15.28
CA LYS A 88 -8.73 10.42 -16.67
C LYS A 88 -8.82 8.91 -16.77
N SER A 89 -8.14 8.20 -15.87
CA SER A 89 -8.14 6.73 -15.83
C SER A 89 -9.17 6.19 -14.84
N GLU A 90 -9.64 4.96 -15.07
CA GLU A 90 -10.57 4.30 -14.15
C GLU A 90 -9.94 4.06 -12.77
N GLU A 91 -8.65 3.76 -12.70
CA GLU A 91 -7.91 3.62 -11.43
C GLU A 91 -7.92 4.94 -10.64
N GLN A 92 -7.72 6.09 -11.31
CA GLN A 92 -7.79 7.39 -10.65
C GLN A 92 -9.19 7.69 -10.11
N LYS A 93 -10.23 7.44 -10.90
CA LYS A 93 -11.62 7.65 -10.48
C LYS A 93 -11.97 6.78 -9.29
N HIS A 94 -11.60 5.50 -9.35
CA HIS A 94 -11.83 4.55 -8.28
C HIS A 94 -11.22 5.01 -6.95
N TYR A 95 -9.93 5.38 -6.92
CA TYR A 95 -9.30 5.86 -5.69
C TYR A 95 -9.85 7.20 -5.21
N TYR A 96 -10.29 8.06 -6.13
CA TYR A 96 -10.97 9.29 -5.77
C TYR A 96 -12.31 9.01 -5.07
N GLU A 97 -13.13 8.12 -5.63
CA GLU A 97 -14.39 7.67 -5.03
C GLU A 97 -14.19 7.02 -3.66
N GLU A 98 -13.18 6.15 -3.50
CA GLU A 98 -12.82 5.59 -2.19
C GLU A 98 -12.52 6.67 -1.15
N CYS A 99 -11.83 7.74 -1.55
CA CYS A 99 -11.56 8.87 -0.66
C CYS A 99 -12.86 9.61 -0.30
N LEU A 100 -13.76 9.85 -1.26
CA LEU A 100 -15.04 10.52 -0.99
C LEU A 100 -15.91 9.70 -0.03
N THR A 101 -16.04 8.39 -0.27
CA THR A 101 -16.76 7.48 0.62
C THR A 101 -16.14 7.45 2.01
N TRP A 102 -14.81 7.49 2.11
CA TRP A 102 -14.16 7.59 3.42
C TRP A 102 -14.51 8.89 4.14
N ILE A 103 -14.51 10.03 3.45
CA ILE A 103 -14.88 11.34 4.03
C ILE A 103 -16.33 11.30 4.53
N GLU A 104 -17.26 10.80 3.73
CA GLU A 104 -18.68 10.67 4.09
C GLU A 104 -18.92 9.80 5.32
N ASN A 105 -18.06 8.80 5.56
CA ASN A 105 -18.18 7.91 6.72
C ASN A 105 -17.46 8.42 7.98
N ASN A 106 -16.55 9.40 7.86
CA ASN A 106 -15.70 9.87 8.96
C ASN A 106 -15.98 11.32 9.39
N TYR A 107 -16.82 12.06 8.67
CA TYR A 107 -17.19 13.44 8.97
C TYR A 107 -18.70 13.64 8.97
N ASP A 108 -19.17 14.57 9.80
CA ASP A 108 -20.57 15.02 9.93
C ASP A 108 -20.81 16.39 9.27
#